data_AF-A0A848UK88-F1
#
_entry.id   AF-A0A848UK88-F1
#
_cell.length_a   1.000
_cell.length_b   1.000
_cell.length_c   1.000
_cell.angle_alpha   90.00
_cell.angle_beta   90.00
_cell.angle_gamma   90.00
#
_symmetry.space_group_name_H-M   'P 1'
#
loop_
_entity.id
_entity.type
_entity.pdbx_description
1 polymer ?
#
loop_
_entity_poly.entity_id
_entity_poly.type
_entity_poly.pdbx_seq_one_letter_code
_entity_poly.pdbx_strand_id
1 'polypeptide(L)'
;LTQTGKGIPVPIVFLDTPGDPYWEHVDAFVRNQLVPRGLVSERDLSLYKVTDSCDVAVDEITRFYANYHSIRTVGDDLIIRLRRAPDDDQLDRLNGEFAHLVKSGRIRRVEPFAVEKRQDDHLELERVALKFDKRGYAELRGLIDALNALPE
;
A
#
# COMPACT_ATOMS: atom_id res chain seq x y z
N LEU A 1 0.41 0.37 13.98
CA LEU A 1 -0.34 -0.83 13.55
C LEU A 1 -0.78 -0.64 12.09
N THR A 2 0.02 -1.13 11.14
CA THR A 2 -0.17 -0.94 9.69
C THR A 2 -1.47 -1.57 9.19
N GLN A 3 -1.78 -2.79 9.63
CA GLN A 3 -3.00 -3.53 9.26
C GLN A 3 -4.31 -2.80 9.64
N THR A 4 -4.31 -1.98 10.69
CA THR A 4 -5.53 -1.32 11.20
C THR A 4 -5.68 0.12 10.69
N GLY A 5 -4.78 0.58 9.82
CA GLY A 5 -4.75 1.96 9.33
C GLY A 5 -4.38 3.00 10.38
N LYS A 6 -3.92 2.58 11.57
CA LYS A 6 -3.43 3.49 12.63
C LYS A 6 -2.01 3.99 12.37
N GLY A 7 -1.25 3.30 11.52
CA GLY A 7 0.03 3.75 11.01
C GLY A 7 -0.07 4.06 9.52
N ILE A 8 0.80 4.96 9.04
CA ILE A 8 0.97 5.21 7.62
C ILE A 8 1.59 3.96 6.98
N PRO A 9 1.18 3.55 5.75
CA PRO A 9 1.83 2.47 5.02
C PRO A 9 3.33 2.71 4.85
N VAL A 10 4.12 1.69 5.15
CA VAL A 10 5.57 1.67 5.02
C VAL A 10 6.01 0.30 4.49
N PRO A 11 7.13 0.20 3.76
CA PRO A 11 7.70 -1.09 3.41
C PRO A 11 8.31 -1.71 4.68
N ILE A 12 8.01 -2.97 4.95
CA ILE A 12 8.55 -3.71 6.09
C ILE A 12 9.41 -4.83 5.53
N VAL A 13 10.70 -4.82 5.84
CA VAL A 13 11.64 -5.88 5.47
C VAL A 13 12.15 -6.56 6.73
N PHE A 14 11.98 -7.87 6.78
CA PHE A 14 12.64 -8.74 7.73
C PHE A 14 13.86 -9.35 7.02
N LEU A 15 15.04 -8.83 7.37
CA LEU A 15 16.31 -9.21 6.75
C LEU A 15 17.01 -10.25 7.63
N ASP A 16 17.14 -11.47 7.13
CA ASP A 16 17.94 -12.53 7.73
C ASP A 16 19.43 -12.34 7.41
N THR A 17 20.28 -12.92 8.25
CA THR A 17 21.71 -13.09 7.91
C THR A 17 21.83 -14.33 7.02
N PRO A 18 22.59 -14.30 5.90
CA PRO A 18 22.75 -15.48 5.04
C PRO A 18 23.18 -16.72 5.85
N GLY A 19 22.38 -17.78 5.77
CA GLY A 19 22.59 -19.02 6.52
C GLY A 19 21.99 -19.05 7.94
N ASP A 20 21.33 -17.98 8.39
CA ASP A 20 20.59 -17.89 9.66
C ASP A 20 19.12 -17.48 9.42
N PRO A 21 18.25 -18.43 9.04
CA PRO A 21 16.90 -18.17 8.53
C PRO A 21 15.86 -17.94 9.65
N TYR A 22 16.13 -17.03 10.58
CA TYR A 22 15.24 -16.77 11.70
C TYR A 22 13.87 -16.26 11.23
N TRP A 23 13.84 -15.20 10.43
CA TRP A 23 12.59 -14.60 9.95
C TRP A 23 11.87 -15.49 8.96
N GLU A 24 12.61 -16.24 8.14
CA GLU A 24 12.02 -17.27 7.28
C GLU A 24 11.26 -18.32 8.10
N HIS A 25 11.83 -18.79 9.21
CA HIS A 25 11.12 -19.72 10.10
C HIS A 25 9.89 -19.08 10.77
N VAL A 26 9.95 -17.80 11.13
CA VAL A 26 8.79 -17.07 11.66
C VAL A 26 7.69 -16.95 10.61
N ASP A 27 8.01 -16.56 9.37
CA ASP A 27 7.05 -16.50 8.27
C ASP A 27 6.47 -17.88 7.95
N ALA A 28 7.28 -18.93 7.94
CA ALA A 28 6.81 -20.30 7.79
C ALA A 28 5.81 -20.69 8.90
N PHE A 29 6.07 -20.30 10.16
CA PHE A 29 5.11 -20.51 11.24
C PHE A 29 3.80 -19.73 11.02
N VAL A 30 3.87 -18.45 10.62
CA VAL A 30 2.68 -17.63 10.31
C VAL A 30 1.85 -18.29 9.21
N ARG A 31 2.48 -18.67 8.09
CA ARG A 31 1.84 -19.31 6.93
C ARG A 31 1.25 -20.68 7.26
N ASN A 32 1.98 -21.51 8.00
CA ASN A 32 1.59 -22.90 8.20
C ASN A 32 0.66 -23.08 9.42
N GLN A 33 0.67 -22.16 10.38
CA GLN A 33 -0.07 -22.31 11.63
C GLN A 33 -1.13 -21.23 11.85
N LEU A 34 -0.85 -19.97 11.55
CA LEU A 34 -1.75 -18.87 11.89
C LEU A 34 -2.79 -18.61 10.80
N VAL A 35 -2.36 -18.61 9.53
CA VAL A 35 -3.25 -18.41 8.38
C VAL A 35 -4.32 -19.51 8.27
N PRO A 36 -4.00 -20.82 8.32
CA PRO A 36 -5.00 -21.88 8.18
C PRO A 36 -6.01 -21.91 9.33
N ARG A 37 -5.64 -21.34 10.49
CA ARG A 37 -6.51 -21.21 11.66
C ARG A 37 -7.32 -19.91 11.67
N GLY A 38 -7.17 -19.05 10.67
CA GLY A 38 -7.84 -17.76 10.59
C GLY A 38 -7.39 -16.74 11.64
N LEU A 39 -6.20 -16.94 12.24
CA LEU A 39 -5.63 -16.01 13.23
C LEU A 39 -4.89 -14.85 12.58
N VAL A 40 -4.45 -15.03 11.33
CA VAL A 40 -3.83 -14.02 10.47
C VAL A 40 -4.50 -14.13 9.10
N SER A 41 -4.80 -13.02 8.45
CA SER A 41 -5.29 -13.06 7.06
C SER A 41 -4.14 -13.39 6.13
N GLU A 42 -4.37 -14.23 5.12
CA GLU A 42 -3.37 -14.50 4.07
C GLU A 42 -2.90 -13.19 3.40
N ARG A 43 -3.79 -12.20 3.31
CA ARG A 43 -3.48 -10.87 2.75
C ARG A 43 -2.47 -10.09 3.59
N ASP A 44 -2.42 -10.32 4.90
CA ASP A 44 -1.47 -9.66 5.79
C ASP A 44 -0.02 -10.07 5.48
N LEU A 45 0.19 -11.18 4.77
CA LEU A 45 1.53 -11.62 4.33
C LEU A 45 2.13 -10.67 3.28
N SER A 46 1.31 -9.84 2.63
CA SER A 46 1.79 -8.79 1.72
C SER A 46 2.36 -7.57 2.44
N LEU A 47 2.15 -7.45 3.76
CA LEU A 47 2.60 -6.29 4.53
C LEU A 47 4.11 -6.27 4.77
N TYR A 48 4.79 -7.40 4.59
CA TYR A 48 6.22 -7.52 4.83
C TYR A 48 6.91 -8.41 3.78
N LYS A 49 8.22 -8.21 3.64
CA LYS A 49 9.11 -9.03 2.83
C LYS A 49 10.13 -9.70 3.74
N VAL A 50 10.26 -11.03 3.65
CA VAL A 50 11.38 -11.77 4.24
C VAL A 50 12.44 -12.00 3.16
N THR A 51 13.71 -11.76 3.48
CA THR A 51 14.85 -12.03 2.60
C THR A 51 16.14 -12.09 3.41
N ASP A 52 17.18 -12.72 2.88
CA ASP A 52 18.56 -12.66 3.40
C ASP A 52 19.49 -11.77 2.53
N SER A 53 18.92 -11.10 1.52
CA SER A 53 19.65 -10.28 0.56
C SER A 53 19.42 -8.79 0.79
N CYS A 54 20.52 -8.05 1.01
CA CYS A 54 20.48 -6.60 1.08
C CYS A 54 19.94 -5.96 -0.21
N ASP A 55 20.25 -6.51 -1.38
CA ASP A 55 19.78 -5.97 -2.66
C ASP A 55 18.26 -6.09 -2.79
N VAL A 56 17.69 -7.23 -2.39
CA VAL A 56 16.23 -7.43 -2.36
C VAL A 56 15.56 -6.50 -1.35
N ALA A 57 16.18 -6.29 -0.19
CA ALA A 57 15.68 -5.36 0.82
C ALA A 57 15.67 -3.91 0.30
N VAL A 58 16.73 -3.48 -0.37
CA VAL A 58 16.81 -2.15 -0.98
C VAL A 58 15.79 -2.01 -2.11
N ASP A 59 15.65 -3.00 -2.96
CA ASP A 59 14.67 -3.01 -4.06
C ASP A 59 13.23 -2.89 -3.53
N GLU A 60 12.87 -3.62 -2.47
CA GLU A 60 11.56 -3.52 -1.81
C GLU A 60 11.27 -2.09 -1.31
N ILE A 61 12.24 -1.47 -0.62
CA ILE A 61 12.08 -0.11 -0.08
C ILE A 61 12.00 0.92 -1.20
N THR A 62 12.89 0.84 -2.18
CA THR A 62 12.98 1.82 -3.26
C THR A 62 11.77 1.74 -4.20
N ARG A 63 11.28 0.54 -4.53
CA ARG A 63 10.03 0.35 -5.28
C ARG A 63 8.82 0.90 -4.56
N PHE A 64 8.72 0.69 -3.24
CA PHE A 64 7.61 1.21 -2.46
C PHE A 64 7.49 2.73 -2.53
N TYR A 65 8.62 3.44 -2.66
CA TYR A 65 8.65 4.90 -2.79
C TYR A 65 8.88 5.40 -4.22
N ALA A 66 8.80 4.54 -5.23
CA ALA A 66 9.04 4.92 -6.62
C ALA A 66 8.00 5.93 -7.13
N ASN A 67 6.72 5.73 -6.80
CA ASN A 67 5.64 6.64 -7.16
C ASN A 67 4.92 7.19 -5.92
N TYR A 68 4.59 6.33 -4.96
CA TYR A 68 3.91 6.68 -3.72
C TYR A 68 4.72 7.68 -2.89
N HIS A 69 4.03 8.70 -2.40
CA HIS A 69 4.60 9.73 -1.54
C HIS A 69 3.99 9.68 -0.14
N SER A 70 2.68 9.86 -0.05
CA SER A 70 1.97 9.89 1.23
C SER A 70 0.49 9.59 1.09
N ILE A 71 -0.19 9.44 2.22
CA ILE A 71 -1.62 9.19 2.27
C ILE A 71 -2.29 10.06 3.32
N ARG A 72 -3.53 10.45 3.07
CA ARG A 72 -4.32 11.27 3.98
C ARG A 72 -5.80 10.94 3.88
N THR A 73 -6.53 10.98 4.98
CA THR A 73 -7.99 10.89 4.96
C THR A 73 -8.63 12.27 5.11
N VAL A 74 -9.61 12.58 4.26
CA VAL A 74 -10.44 13.78 4.34
C VAL A 74 -11.90 13.36 4.23
N GLY A 75 -12.62 13.38 5.37
CA GLY A 75 -13.97 12.84 5.43
C GLY A 75 -13.98 11.33 5.15
N ASP A 76 -14.73 10.91 4.12
CA ASP A 76 -14.79 9.52 3.66
C ASP A 76 -13.76 9.20 2.56
N ASP A 77 -13.09 10.21 1.99
CA ASP A 77 -12.07 10.02 0.96
C ASP A 77 -10.71 9.71 1.59
N LEU A 78 -10.09 8.62 1.14
CA LEU A 78 -8.66 8.36 1.31
C LEU A 78 -7.95 8.90 0.07
N ILE A 79 -6.98 9.78 0.29
CA ILE A 79 -6.20 10.47 -0.73
C ILE A 79 -4.80 9.87 -0.71
N ILE A 80 -4.35 9.36 -1.85
CA ILE A 80 -3.00 8.84 -2.06
C ILE A 80 -2.26 9.83 -2.96
N ARG A 81 -1.18 10.42 -2.45
CA ARG A 81 -0.29 11.30 -3.22
C ARG A 81 0.76 10.48 -3.95
N LEU A 82 1.01 10.86 -5.19
CA LEU A 82 1.86 10.18 -6.16
C LEU A 82 2.77 11.20 -6.83
N ARG A 83 3.93 10.73 -7.32
CA ARG A 83 4.78 11.52 -8.22
C ARG A 83 4.24 11.56 -9.65
N ARG A 84 3.50 10.51 -10.05
CA ARG A 84 2.88 10.32 -11.36
C ARG A 84 1.46 9.79 -11.20
N ALA A 85 0.50 10.44 -11.85
CA ALA A 85 -0.88 9.99 -11.92
C ALA A 85 -1.01 8.80 -12.90
N PRO A 86 -1.93 7.86 -12.65
CA PRO A 86 -2.32 6.90 -13.66
C PRO A 86 -2.98 7.56 -14.88
N ASP A 87 -2.85 6.96 -16.05
CA ASP A 87 -3.71 7.30 -17.20
C ASP A 87 -5.13 6.70 -17.03
N ASP A 88 -6.03 6.94 -17.98
CA ASP A 88 -7.41 6.44 -17.90
C ASP A 88 -7.49 4.91 -17.93
N ASP A 89 -6.70 4.25 -18.78
CA ASP A 89 -6.69 2.79 -18.90
C ASP A 89 -6.11 2.13 -17.63
N GLN A 90 -5.06 2.72 -17.06
CA GLN A 90 -4.47 2.32 -15.79
C GLN A 90 -5.47 2.50 -14.64
N LEU A 91 -6.18 3.64 -14.61
CA LEU A 91 -7.19 3.91 -13.60
C LEU A 91 -8.37 2.94 -13.69
N ASP A 92 -8.79 2.55 -14.90
CA ASP A 92 -9.84 1.55 -15.10
C ASP A 92 -9.40 0.15 -14.64
N ARG A 93 -8.15 -0.24 -14.91
CA ARG A 93 -7.58 -1.48 -14.36
C ARG A 93 -7.56 -1.49 -12.84
N LEU A 94 -7.06 -0.41 -12.23
CA LEU A 94 -7.05 -0.26 -10.77
C LEU A 94 -8.47 -0.33 -10.19
N ASN A 95 -9.45 0.26 -10.86
CA ASN A 95 -10.85 0.17 -10.44
C ASN A 95 -11.42 -1.24 -10.54
N GLY A 96 -11.02 -2.04 -11.53
CA GLY A 96 -11.42 -3.44 -11.63
C GLY A 96 -10.83 -4.30 -10.50
N GLU A 97 -9.53 -4.15 -10.26
CA GLU A 97 -8.79 -4.96 -9.27
C GLU A 97 -9.13 -4.58 -7.83
N PHE A 98 -9.22 -3.29 -7.54
CA PHE A 98 -9.35 -2.76 -6.17
C PHE A 98 -10.76 -2.23 -5.85
N ALA A 99 -11.78 -2.60 -6.63
CA ALA A 99 -13.18 -2.20 -6.38
C ALA A 99 -13.64 -2.47 -4.94
N HIS A 100 -13.18 -3.58 -4.34
CA HIS A 100 -13.51 -4.00 -2.99
C HIS A 100 -12.99 -3.04 -1.90
N LEU A 101 -11.99 -2.20 -2.20
CA LEU A 101 -11.51 -1.14 -1.30
C LEU A 101 -12.39 0.11 -1.31
N VAL A 102 -13.27 0.21 -2.31
CA VAL A 102 -14.09 1.40 -2.55
C VAL A 102 -15.49 1.19 -1.95
N LYS A 103 -15.75 1.83 -0.82
CA LYS A 103 -17.06 1.85 -0.15
C LYS A 103 -18.20 2.29 -1.06
N SER A 104 -17.94 3.27 -1.95
CA SER A 104 -18.89 3.69 -2.98
C SER A 104 -18.19 4.49 -4.08
N GLY A 105 -18.67 4.36 -5.32
CA GLY A 105 -18.07 5.04 -6.47
C GLY A 105 -16.87 4.27 -7.02
N ARG A 106 -15.76 4.98 -7.24
CA ARG A 106 -14.57 4.49 -7.95
C ARG A 106 -13.31 5.18 -7.40
N ILE A 107 -12.15 4.58 -7.63
CA ILE A 107 -10.85 5.26 -7.54
C ILE A 107 -10.81 6.31 -8.66
N ARG A 108 -10.40 7.53 -8.33
CA ARG A 108 -10.47 8.69 -9.22
C ARG A 108 -9.25 9.58 -9.05
N ARG A 109 -8.72 10.11 -10.16
CA ARG A 109 -7.77 11.23 -10.13
C ARG A 109 -8.47 12.49 -9.62
N VAL A 110 -7.80 13.27 -8.79
CA VAL A 110 -8.41 14.45 -8.14
C VAL A 110 -7.43 15.61 -7.99
N GLU A 111 -7.98 16.82 -8.01
CA GLU A 111 -7.29 18.02 -7.56
C GLU A 111 -7.15 18.06 -6.03
N PRO A 112 -6.25 18.88 -5.46
CA PRO A 112 -6.13 18.99 -4.02
C PRO A 112 -7.43 19.49 -3.39
N PHE A 113 -7.85 18.84 -2.32
CA PHE A 113 -9.04 19.17 -1.54
C PHE A 113 -8.83 20.49 -0.82
N ALA A 114 -9.94 21.15 -0.46
CA ALA A 114 -9.90 22.47 0.20
C ALA A 114 -9.05 22.49 1.48
N VAL A 115 -9.02 21.39 2.25
CA VAL A 115 -8.18 21.31 3.45
C VAL A 115 -6.69 21.23 3.12
N GLU A 116 -6.32 20.56 2.03
CA GLU A 116 -4.94 20.46 1.57
C GLU A 116 -4.46 21.81 1.07
N LYS A 117 -5.28 22.52 0.29
CA LYS A 117 -5.02 23.89 -0.18
C LYS A 117 -4.80 24.87 0.96
N ARG A 118 -5.63 24.78 2.02
CA ARG A 118 -5.48 25.66 3.20
C ARG A 118 -4.21 25.40 4.00
N GLN A 119 -3.63 24.21 3.88
CA GLN A 119 -2.47 23.78 4.66
C GLN A 119 -1.17 23.74 3.84
N ASP A 120 -1.23 24.12 2.56
CA ASP A 120 -0.12 24.00 1.61
C ASP A 120 0.50 22.58 1.59
N ASP A 121 -0.38 21.57 1.66
CA ASP A 121 0.01 20.18 1.86
C ASP A 121 0.25 19.48 0.51
N HIS A 122 1.48 19.59 0.00
CA HIS A 122 1.97 18.92 -1.21
C HIS A 122 1.01 19.10 -2.41
N LEU A 123 0.75 20.36 -2.77
CA LEU A 123 -0.20 20.73 -3.82
C LEU A 123 0.32 20.38 -5.22
N GLU A 124 1.63 20.33 -5.38
CA GLU A 124 2.36 19.99 -6.60
C GLU A 124 2.28 18.53 -7.01
N LEU A 125 1.96 17.62 -6.07
CA LEU A 125 1.93 16.19 -6.34
C LEU A 125 0.65 15.76 -7.06
N GLU A 126 0.77 14.68 -7.83
CA GLU A 126 -0.39 13.98 -8.37
C GLU A 126 -1.13 13.23 -7.27
N ARG A 127 -2.42 12.95 -7.46
CA ARG A 127 -3.20 12.23 -6.44
C ARG A 127 -4.41 11.51 -6.98
N VAL A 128 -4.66 10.35 -6.38
CA VAL A 128 -5.91 9.62 -6.52
C VAL A 128 -6.67 9.63 -5.20
N ALA A 129 -7.99 9.59 -5.27
CA ALA A 129 -8.84 9.41 -4.11
C ALA A 129 -9.85 8.29 -4.32
N LEU A 130 -10.24 7.67 -3.23
CA LEU A 130 -11.32 6.69 -3.17
C LEU A 130 -12.09 6.86 -1.88
N LYS A 131 -13.40 6.63 -1.92
CA LYS A 131 -14.20 6.50 -0.69
C LYS A 131 -13.83 5.16 -0.04
N PHE A 132 -12.96 5.18 0.95
CA PHE A 132 -12.29 3.97 1.40
C PHE A 132 -13.12 3.17 2.39
N ASP A 133 -13.23 1.86 2.17
CA ASP A 133 -13.72 0.95 3.20
C ASP A 133 -12.59 0.67 4.21
N LYS A 134 -12.77 1.13 5.45
CA LYS A 134 -11.81 0.95 6.55
C LYS A 134 -11.55 -0.52 6.90
N ARG A 135 -12.33 -1.47 6.39
CA ARG A 135 -12.03 -2.91 6.51
C ARG A 135 -10.92 -3.37 5.57
N GLY A 136 -10.63 -2.61 4.51
CA GLY A 136 -9.65 -2.94 3.48
C GLY A 136 -8.21 -2.50 3.78
N TYR A 137 -7.87 -2.07 5.00
CA TYR A 137 -6.52 -1.57 5.30
C TYR A 137 -5.40 -2.60 5.06
N ALA A 138 -5.68 -3.89 5.24
CA ALA A 138 -4.72 -4.96 4.94
C ALA A 138 -4.35 -5.02 3.44
N GLU A 139 -5.27 -4.61 2.56
CA GLU A 139 -5.13 -4.69 1.10
C GLU A 139 -4.70 -3.36 0.46
N LEU A 140 -4.66 -2.28 1.24
CA LEU A 140 -4.18 -0.98 0.79
C LEU A 140 -2.73 -1.04 0.29
N ARG A 141 -1.91 -1.94 0.85
CA ARG A 141 -0.53 -2.18 0.40
C ARG A 141 -0.50 -2.59 -1.08
N GLY A 142 -1.39 -3.49 -1.49
CA GLY A 142 -1.48 -3.95 -2.89
C GLY A 142 -1.85 -2.82 -3.85
N LEU A 143 -2.76 -1.92 -3.46
CA LEU A 143 -3.08 -0.74 -4.28
C LEU A 143 -1.87 0.19 -4.42
N ILE A 144 -1.11 0.40 -3.34
CA ILE A 144 0.12 1.20 -3.38
C ILE A 144 1.16 0.55 -4.30
N ASP A 145 1.36 -0.77 -4.21
CA ASP A 145 2.29 -1.48 -5.08
C ASP A 145 1.89 -1.38 -6.56
N ALA A 146 0.59 -1.50 -6.88
CA ALA A 146 0.08 -1.31 -8.24
C ALA A 146 0.30 0.13 -8.75
N LEU A 147 0.13 1.13 -7.89
CA LEU A 147 0.42 2.54 -8.21
C LEU A 147 1.93 2.79 -8.40
N ASN A 148 2.78 2.06 -7.69
CA ASN A 148 4.24 2.12 -7.85
C ASN A 148 4.72 1.45 -9.13
N ALA A 149 3.98 0.46 -9.63
CA ALA A 149 4.32 -0.32 -10.83
C ALA A 149 3.81 0.29 -12.15
N LEU A 150 3.21 1.49 -12.13
CA LEU A 150 2.77 2.16 -13.36
C LEU A 150 3.99 2.37 -14.30
N PRO A 151 3.86 2.18 -15.62
CA PRO A 151 4.93 2.48 -16.55
C PRO A 151 5.23 3.99 -16.59
N GLU A 152 6.43 4.35 -17.06
CA GLU A 152 6.81 5.74 -17.35
C GLU A 152 6.01 6.36 -18.49
#